data_AF-A0A660T293-F1
#
_entry.id   AF-A0A660T293-F1
#
_cell.length_a   1.000
_cell.length_b   1.000
_cell.length_c   1.000
_cell.angle_alpha   90.00
_cell.angle_beta   90.00
_cell.angle_gamma   90.00
#
_symmetry.space_group_name_H-M   'P 1'
#
loop_
_entity.id
_entity.type
_entity.pdbx_description
1 polymer ?
#
loop_
_entity_poly.entity_id
_entity_poly.type
_entity_poly.pdbx_seq_one_letter_code
_entity_poly.pdbx_strand_id
1 'polypeptide(L)'
;QKRWTDLNLDYSIGSVHTTTGLSQNPEYCCIDGPEDELKWLLDEIHEGSWEKLSEAYYTRICELVELGGFDFLGHFDLLKKRNRDNACFSEEAPWYHRHVLTALDALDGSGIIMEVNSGAISRGALDVVYPSPWILAEALKRDIPVMVNADAHRPEDIDCNYDESCALLRETGYREIWALVDEKWQAVQL
;
A
#
# COMPACT_ATOMS: atom_id res chain seq x y z
N GLN A 1 -11.22 4.12 -16.40
CA GLN A 1 -11.53 3.31 -17.61
C GLN A 1 -11.19 1.85 -17.28
N LYS A 2 -12.04 0.85 -17.55
CA LYS A 2 -11.74 -0.54 -17.16
C LYS A 2 -10.70 -1.14 -18.11
N ARG A 3 -9.42 -1.14 -17.70
CA ARG A 3 -8.27 -1.47 -18.55
C ARG A 3 -8.06 -2.97 -18.78
N TRP A 4 -8.72 -3.81 -17.97
CA TRP A 4 -8.49 -5.27 -17.92
C TRP A 4 -9.77 -6.10 -18.05
N THR A 5 -10.89 -5.51 -18.49
CA THR A 5 -12.20 -6.21 -18.57
C THR A 5 -12.18 -7.45 -19.45
N ASP A 6 -11.36 -7.47 -20.49
CA ASP A 6 -11.31 -8.57 -21.44
C ASP A 6 -10.69 -9.84 -20.85
N LEU A 7 -10.05 -9.74 -19.67
CA LEU A 7 -9.43 -10.86 -18.97
C LEU A 7 -10.39 -11.64 -18.08
N ASN A 8 -11.63 -11.15 -17.86
CA ASN A 8 -12.63 -11.78 -17.00
C ASN A 8 -12.08 -12.19 -15.61
N LEU A 9 -11.35 -11.28 -14.97
CA LEU A 9 -10.80 -11.46 -13.61
C LEU A 9 -11.90 -11.27 -12.56
N ASP A 10 -11.86 -12.06 -11.48
CA ASP A 10 -12.74 -11.86 -10.32
C ASP A 10 -12.43 -10.52 -9.61
N TYR A 11 -11.14 -10.19 -9.50
CA TYR A 11 -10.65 -8.91 -9.00
C TYR A 11 -9.24 -8.62 -9.54
N SER A 12 -8.80 -7.39 -9.31
CA SER A 12 -7.49 -6.88 -9.71
C SER A 12 -6.93 -5.92 -8.68
N ILE A 13 -5.63 -6.03 -8.41
CA ILE A 13 -4.89 -5.23 -7.44
C ILE A 13 -3.97 -4.29 -8.19
N GLY A 14 -4.02 -2.99 -7.87
CA GLY A 14 -2.99 -2.04 -8.27
C GLY A 14 -1.93 -1.93 -7.18
N SER A 15 -0.65 -2.15 -7.51
CA SER A 15 0.46 -2.03 -6.55
C SER A 15 1.67 -1.34 -7.17
N VAL A 16 2.44 -0.63 -6.35
CA VAL A 16 3.72 -0.01 -6.73
C VAL A 16 4.85 -0.76 -6.05
N HIS A 17 5.75 -1.36 -6.85
CA HIS A 17 6.97 -2.04 -6.36
C HIS A 17 8.26 -1.35 -6.81
N THR A 18 8.21 -0.52 -7.85
CA THR A 18 9.35 0.24 -8.37
C THR A 18 8.94 1.70 -8.59
N THR A 19 9.90 2.61 -8.41
CA THR A 19 9.69 4.05 -8.60
C THR A 19 10.00 4.54 -10.01
N THR A 20 10.57 3.68 -10.87
CA THR A 20 10.99 4.06 -12.21
C THR A 20 10.89 2.90 -13.20
N GLY A 21 10.89 3.22 -14.50
CA GLY A 21 10.82 2.25 -15.59
C GLY A 21 12.18 1.63 -15.95
N LEU A 22 12.14 0.60 -16.79
CA LEU A 22 13.30 -0.20 -17.19
C LEU A 22 14.44 0.59 -17.86
N SER A 23 14.17 1.78 -18.40
CA SER A 23 15.22 2.63 -18.98
C SER A 23 16.19 3.19 -17.93
N GLN A 24 15.73 3.38 -16.70
CA GLN A 24 16.53 3.88 -15.57
C GLN A 24 16.82 2.76 -14.56
N ASN A 25 15.95 1.74 -14.49
CA ASN A 25 16.09 0.59 -13.61
C ASN A 25 16.10 -0.71 -14.45
N PRO A 26 17.20 -1.01 -15.16
CA PRO A 26 17.26 -2.14 -16.11
C PRO A 26 17.14 -3.51 -15.42
N GLU A 27 17.59 -3.61 -14.17
CA GLU A 27 17.50 -4.83 -13.35
C GLU A 27 16.14 -4.98 -12.66
N TYR A 28 15.24 -4.00 -12.83
CA TYR A 28 13.92 -3.97 -12.20
C TYR A 28 13.97 -4.14 -10.67
N CYS A 29 14.96 -3.51 -10.03
CA CYS A 29 15.08 -3.46 -8.57
C CYS A 29 13.78 -2.90 -7.96
N CYS A 30 13.31 -3.52 -6.87
CA CYS A 30 12.08 -3.12 -6.20
C CYS A 30 12.33 -2.52 -4.81
N ILE A 31 11.47 -1.61 -4.37
CA ILE A 31 11.55 -0.98 -3.04
C ILE A 31 11.40 -2.01 -1.91
N ASP A 32 10.68 -3.10 -2.20
CA ASP A 32 10.41 -4.21 -1.30
C ASP A 32 11.25 -5.46 -1.61
N GLY A 33 12.20 -5.33 -2.54
CA GLY A 33 13.18 -6.36 -2.87
C GLY A 33 14.22 -6.60 -1.76
N PRO A 34 15.25 -7.42 -2.05
CA PRO A 34 16.49 -7.54 -1.29
C PRO A 34 17.15 -6.21 -0.88
N GLU A 35 18.05 -6.25 0.11
CA GLU A 35 18.60 -5.03 0.74
C GLU A 35 19.50 -4.25 -0.22
N ASP A 36 20.29 -5.01 -0.97
CA ASP A 36 21.15 -4.58 -2.04
C ASP A 36 20.34 -3.93 -3.19
N GLU A 37 19.16 -4.45 -3.53
CA GLU A 37 18.28 -3.81 -4.52
C GLU A 37 17.74 -2.46 -4.04
N LEU A 38 17.22 -2.39 -2.80
CA LEU A 38 16.74 -1.12 -2.25
C LEU A 38 17.88 -0.11 -2.10
N LYS A 39 19.04 -0.56 -1.64
CA LYS A 39 20.23 0.28 -1.53
C LYS A 39 20.66 0.82 -2.89
N TRP A 40 20.66 -0.03 -3.92
CA TRP A 40 20.97 0.39 -5.29
C TRP A 40 19.96 1.42 -5.81
N LEU A 41 18.65 1.18 -5.63
CA LEU A 41 17.61 2.16 -5.99
C LEU A 41 17.84 3.50 -5.29
N LEU A 42 18.10 3.47 -3.99
CA LEU A 42 18.31 4.66 -3.19
C LEU A 42 19.53 5.45 -3.69
N ASP A 43 20.68 4.79 -3.86
CA ASP A 43 21.94 5.45 -4.19
C ASP A 43 22.00 5.90 -5.65
N GLU A 44 21.64 5.02 -6.60
CA GLU A 44 21.87 5.23 -8.03
C GLU A 44 20.71 5.98 -8.71
N ILE A 45 19.48 5.84 -8.22
CA ILE A 45 18.29 6.48 -8.82
C ILE A 45 17.86 7.71 -8.02
N HIS A 46 17.96 7.65 -6.69
CA HIS A 46 17.46 8.70 -5.80
C HIS A 46 18.55 9.48 -5.07
N GLU A 47 19.81 9.35 -5.52
CA GLU A 47 20.96 10.13 -5.04
C GLU A 47 21.16 10.02 -3.50
N GLY A 48 20.87 8.84 -2.94
CA GLY A 48 20.97 8.59 -1.49
C GLY A 48 19.85 9.23 -0.66
N SER A 49 18.82 9.82 -1.27
CA SER A 49 17.78 10.58 -0.58
C SER A 49 16.48 9.79 -0.39
N TRP A 50 16.17 9.49 0.87
CA TRP A 50 14.87 8.92 1.25
C TRP A 50 13.69 9.83 0.93
N GLU A 51 13.89 11.15 0.97
CA GLU A 51 12.85 12.11 0.58
C GLU A 51 12.53 11.98 -0.92
N LYS A 52 13.55 11.87 -1.78
CA LYS A 52 13.36 11.68 -3.23
C LYS A 52 12.73 10.31 -3.56
N LEU A 53 13.21 9.25 -2.90
CA LEU A 53 12.63 7.91 -3.06
C LEU A 53 11.16 7.90 -2.62
N SER A 54 10.84 8.56 -1.51
CA SER A 54 9.47 8.71 -1.01
C SER A 54 8.59 9.51 -1.97
N GLU A 55 9.07 10.66 -2.44
CA GLU A 55 8.36 11.48 -3.43
C GLU A 55 8.06 10.67 -4.69
N ALA A 56 9.04 9.94 -5.21
CA ALA A 56 8.88 9.10 -6.39
C ALA A 56 7.88 7.96 -6.15
N TYR A 57 7.95 7.28 -5.00
CA TYR A 57 7.02 6.20 -4.65
C TYR A 57 5.57 6.69 -4.59
N TYR A 58 5.28 7.76 -3.82
CA TYR A 58 3.92 8.28 -3.70
C TYR A 58 3.45 8.96 -4.99
N THR A 59 4.35 9.52 -5.81
CA THR A 59 4.01 9.97 -7.17
C THR A 59 3.51 8.80 -8.02
N ARG A 60 4.17 7.62 -7.97
CA ARG A 60 3.67 6.43 -8.68
C ARG A 60 2.33 5.95 -8.13
N ILE A 61 2.07 6.09 -6.82
CA ILE A 61 0.75 5.80 -6.25
C ILE A 61 -0.30 6.75 -6.83
N CYS A 62 -0.06 8.06 -6.86
CA CYS A 62 -0.97 9.03 -7.46
C CYS A 62 -1.25 8.72 -8.94
N GLU A 63 -0.20 8.45 -9.73
CA GLU A 63 -0.34 8.08 -11.14
C GLU A 63 -1.13 6.77 -11.32
N LEU A 64 -0.90 5.78 -10.45
CA LEU A 64 -1.65 4.53 -10.47
C LEU A 64 -3.13 4.76 -10.16
N VAL A 65 -3.45 5.59 -9.17
CA VAL A 65 -4.82 5.94 -8.81
C VAL A 65 -5.51 6.70 -9.97
N GLU A 66 -4.83 7.67 -10.59
CA GLU A 66 -5.35 8.39 -11.76
C GLU A 66 -5.61 7.45 -12.95
N LEU A 67 -4.70 6.50 -13.17
CA LEU A 67 -4.83 5.49 -14.21
C LEU A 67 -6.07 4.60 -14.01
N GLY A 68 -6.30 4.22 -12.75
CA GLY A 68 -7.40 3.36 -12.32
C GLY A 68 -7.50 2.05 -13.10
N GLY A 69 -8.70 1.49 -13.14
CA GLY A 69 -8.98 0.25 -13.86
C GLY A 69 -8.62 -1.03 -13.11
N PHE A 70 -8.40 -0.93 -11.81
CA PHE A 70 -8.28 -2.03 -10.85
C PHE A 70 -9.30 -1.86 -9.72
N ASP A 71 -9.48 -2.89 -8.90
CA ASP A 71 -10.52 -2.91 -7.85
C ASP A 71 -10.02 -2.29 -6.54
N PHE A 72 -8.78 -2.60 -6.14
CA PHE A 72 -8.21 -2.08 -4.90
C PHE A 72 -6.70 -1.82 -5.00
N LEU A 73 -6.22 -0.86 -4.21
CA LEU A 73 -4.83 -0.45 -4.10
C LEU A 73 -4.13 -1.27 -3.01
N GLY A 74 -3.09 -2.01 -3.38
CA GLY A 74 -2.29 -2.84 -2.48
C GLY A 74 -1.34 -2.03 -1.60
N HIS A 75 -1.14 -2.50 -0.36
CA HIS A 75 -0.10 -2.11 0.60
C HIS A 75 0.44 -0.67 0.43
N PHE A 76 -0.42 0.31 0.73
CA PHE A 76 -0.24 1.73 0.37
C PHE A 76 1.12 2.35 0.75
N ASP A 77 1.68 2.06 1.92
CA ASP A 77 2.96 2.60 2.40
C ASP A 77 4.11 1.57 2.37
N LEU A 78 4.10 0.62 1.42
CA LEU A 78 5.11 -0.44 1.25
C LEU A 78 6.57 0.03 1.38
N LEU A 79 6.86 1.29 1.01
CA LEU A 79 8.15 1.95 1.24
C LEU A 79 8.72 1.73 2.66
N LYS A 80 7.87 1.62 3.68
CA LYS A 80 8.29 1.44 5.08
C LYS A 80 8.75 0.01 5.42
N LYS A 81 8.65 -0.96 4.51
CA LYS A 81 8.98 -2.39 4.76
C LYS A 81 10.30 -2.60 5.49
N ARG A 82 11.31 -1.79 5.17
CA ARG A 82 12.66 -1.84 5.77
C ARG A 82 12.93 -0.69 6.75
N ASN A 83 11.96 0.19 6.99
CA ASN A 83 12.05 1.33 7.90
C ASN A 83 11.60 0.98 9.33
N ARG A 84 11.84 -0.25 9.79
CA ARG A 84 11.52 -0.64 11.18
C ARG A 84 12.22 0.32 12.14
N ASP A 85 11.50 0.77 13.17
CA ASP A 85 11.99 1.70 14.19
C ASP A 85 12.61 3.00 13.62
N ASN A 86 12.14 3.45 12.45
CA ASN A 86 12.70 4.61 11.72
C ASN A 86 14.19 4.47 11.37
N ALA A 87 14.68 3.24 11.15
CA ALA A 87 16.08 2.97 10.85
C ALA A 87 16.58 3.59 9.53
N CYS A 88 15.68 3.87 8.59
CA CYS A 88 15.99 4.43 7.29
C CYS A 88 15.63 5.92 7.20
N PHE A 89 14.44 6.30 7.65
CA PHE A 89 13.94 7.67 7.70
C PHE A 89 12.91 7.83 8.82
N SER A 90 12.69 9.06 9.28
CA SER A 90 11.63 9.36 10.25
C SER A 90 10.27 9.41 9.56
N GLU A 91 9.32 8.59 10.00
CA GLU A 91 7.91 8.70 9.58
C GLU A 91 7.27 10.00 10.06
N GLU A 92 7.84 10.72 11.04
CA GLU A 92 7.39 12.05 11.46
C GLU A 92 7.93 13.17 10.56
N ALA A 93 8.75 12.85 9.56
CA ALA A 93 9.34 13.86 8.70
C ALA A 93 8.24 14.62 7.93
N PRO A 94 8.24 15.97 7.91
CA PRO A 94 7.20 16.74 7.23
C PRO A 94 7.06 16.43 5.73
N TRP A 95 8.14 16.04 5.06
CA TRP A 95 8.10 15.63 3.66
C TRP A 95 7.37 14.29 3.49
N TYR A 96 7.57 13.32 4.38
CA TYR A 96 6.93 12.00 4.30
C TYR A 96 5.42 12.12 4.49
N HIS A 97 5.00 12.87 5.52
CA HIS A 97 3.59 13.20 5.74
C HIS A 97 2.98 13.86 4.50
N ARG A 98 3.67 14.83 3.89
CA ARG A 98 3.16 15.52 2.69
C ARG A 98 2.95 14.56 1.53
N HIS A 99 3.90 13.66 1.28
CA HIS A 99 3.80 12.68 0.18
C HIS A 99 2.65 11.70 0.40
N VAL A 100 2.53 11.15 1.61
CA VAL A 100 1.40 10.29 1.99
C VAL A 100 0.06 11.00 1.83
N LEU A 101 -0.07 12.20 2.39
CA LEU A 101 -1.34 12.95 2.34
C LEU A 101 -1.72 13.27 0.88
N THR A 102 -0.74 13.60 0.03
CA THR A 102 -0.98 13.83 -1.40
C THR A 102 -1.53 12.59 -2.10
N ALA A 103 -1.00 11.39 -1.77
CA ALA A 103 -1.51 10.14 -2.31
C ALA A 103 -2.89 9.75 -1.76
N LEU A 104 -3.18 10.06 -0.50
CA LEU A 104 -4.53 9.92 0.05
C LEU A 104 -5.52 10.89 -0.60
N ASP A 105 -5.11 12.12 -0.89
CA ASP A 105 -5.93 13.10 -1.59
C ASP A 105 -6.24 12.64 -3.03
N ALA A 106 -5.35 11.88 -3.67
CA ALA A 106 -5.63 11.26 -4.97
C ALA A 106 -6.66 10.12 -4.87
N LEU A 107 -6.68 9.37 -3.76
CA LEU A 107 -7.66 8.31 -3.51
C LEU A 107 -9.05 8.86 -3.16
N ASP A 108 -9.13 10.05 -2.56
CA ASP A 108 -10.39 10.70 -2.20
C ASP A 108 -11.30 10.85 -3.44
N GLY A 109 -12.53 10.33 -3.33
CA GLY A 109 -13.50 10.31 -4.42
C GLY A 109 -13.19 9.39 -5.61
N SER A 110 -12.07 8.68 -5.62
CA SER A 110 -11.70 7.75 -6.71
C SER A 110 -12.58 6.50 -6.78
N GLY A 111 -13.17 6.11 -5.64
CA GLY A 111 -13.90 4.85 -5.47
C GLY A 111 -13.02 3.61 -5.39
N ILE A 112 -11.69 3.76 -5.37
CA ILE A 112 -10.74 2.66 -5.19
C ILE A 112 -10.69 2.28 -3.70
N ILE A 113 -10.77 0.98 -3.43
CA ILE A 113 -10.61 0.42 -2.08
C ILE A 113 -9.12 0.39 -1.73
N MET A 114 -8.76 0.78 -0.51
CA MET A 114 -7.39 0.69 0.00
C MET A 114 -7.19 -0.58 0.83
N GLU A 115 -6.14 -1.33 0.54
CA GLU A 115 -5.82 -2.55 1.26
C GLU A 115 -5.19 -2.28 2.63
N VAL A 116 -5.69 -2.98 3.66
CA VAL A 116 -5.06 -3.18 4.96
C VAL A 116 -4.37 -4.55 4.92
N ASN A 117 -3.06 -4.53 4.76
CA ASN A 117 -2.22 -5.67 4.41
C ASN A 117 -1.35 -6.10 5.61
N SER A 118 -1.49 -7.34 6.07
CA SER A 118 -0.67 -7.92 7.15
C SER A 118 0.56 -8.71 6.66
N GLY A 119 0.87 -8.67 5.36
CA GLY A 119 1.96 -9.42 4.76
C GLY A 119 3.35 -9.06 5.31
N ALA A 120 3.54 -7.83 5.82
CA ALA A 120 4.78 -7.49 6.51
C ALA A 120 4.94 -8.27 7.84
N ILE A 121 3.84 -8.50 8.53
CA ILE A 121 3.77 -9.24 9.80
C ILE A 121 4.00 -10.73 9.55
N SER A 122 3.31 -11.32 8.57
CA SER A 122 3.49 -12.74 8.22
C SER A 122 4.94 -13.07 7.85
N ARG A 123 5.62 -12.14 7.17
CA ARG A 123 7.04 -12.26 6.77
C ARG A 123 8.03 -11.78 7.84
N GLY A 124 7.56 -11.32 9.01
CA GLY A 124 8.40 -10.84 10.11
C GLY A 124 9.20 -9.56 9.81
N ALA A 125 8.79 -8.80 8.78
CA ALA A 125 9.45 -7.56 8.35
C ALA A 125 9.03 -6.36 9.21
N LEU A 126 7.76 -6.30 9.64
CA LEU A 126 7.21 -5.27 10.52
C LEU A 126 6.22 -5.90 11.49
N ASP A 127 5.94 -5.20 12.59
CA ASP A 127 4.94 -5.62 13.59
C ASP A 127 3.59 -4.90 13.42
N VAL A 128 3.43 -4.18 12.30
CA VAL A 128 2.24 -3.40 11.96
C VAL A 128 1.85 -3.65 10.50
N VAL A 129 0.55 -3.50 10.23
CA VAL A 129 -0.03 -3.61 8.88
C VAL A 129 0.40 -2.44 7.99
N TYR A 130 0.30 -2.63 6.68
CA TYR A 130 0.19 -1.52 5.74
C TYR A 130 -1.29 -1.16 5.52
N PRO A 131 -1.69 0.12 5.42
CA PRO A 131 -0.90 1.25 5.82
C PRO A 131 -0.81 1.39 7.34
N SER A 132 0.17 2.17 7.77
CA SER A 132 0.38 2.53 9.17
C SER A 132 -0.90 3.10 9.81
N PRO A 133 -1.14 2.89 11.13
CA PRO A 133 -2.38 3.34 11.79
C PRO A 133 -2.72 4.81 11.61
N TRP A 134 -1.72 5.70 11.58
CA TRP A 134 -1.96 7.13 11.37
C TRP A 134 -2.48 7.44 9.96
N ILE A 135 -2.05 6.66 8.96
CA ILE A 135 -2.52 6.76 7.57
C ILE A 135 -3.96 6.26 7.48
N LEU A 136 -4.31 5.17 8.19
CA LEU A 136 -5.70 4.71 8.29
C LEU A 136 -6.62 5.78 8.87
N ALA A 137 -6.16 6.51 9.91
CA ALA A 137 -6.92 7.62 10.47
C ALA A 137 -7.10 8.78 9.47
N GLU A 138 -6.10 9.07 8.63
CA GLU A 138 -6.20 10.08 7.57
C GLU A 138 -7.07 9.63 6.40
N ALA A 139 -7.04 8.34 6.07
CA ALA A 139 -7.88 7.75 5.03
C ALA A 139 -9.36 7.74 5.44
N LEU A 140 -9.66 7.47 6.71
CA LEU A 140 -11.02 7.54 7.26
C LEU A 140 -11.62 8.94 7.13
N LYS A 141 -10.83 9.99 7.34
CA LYS A 141 -11.29 11.40 7.19
C LYS A 141 -11.71 11.75 5.76
N ARG A 142 -11.28 10.96 4.78
CA ARG A 142 -11.56 11.10 3.35
C ARG A 142 -12.58 10.06 2.85
N ASP A 143 -13.24 9.36 3.78
CA ASP A 143 -14.19 8.29 3.47
C ASP A 143 -13.61 7.21 2.51
N ILE A 144 -12.28 6.98 2.55
CA ILE A 144 -11.64 5.98 1.70
C ILE A 144 -12.03 4.58 2.19
N PRO A 145 -12.66 3.75 1.34
CA PRO A 145 -13.05 2.40 1.71
C PRO A 145 -11.83 1.51 1.89
N VAL A 146 -11.90 0.57 2.83
CA VAL A 146 -10.80 -0.33 3.17
C VAL A 146 -11.21 -1.79 3.11
N MET A 147 -10.25 -2.68 2.86
CA MET A 147 -10.40 -4.14 2.97
C MET A 147 -9.20 -4.75 3.69
N VAL A 148 -9.33 -5.97 4.22
CA VAL A 148 -8.23 -6.66 4.93
C VAL A 148 -7.73 -7.83 4.10
N ASN A 149 -6.40 -7.91 3.89
CA ASN A 149 -5.73 -9.01 3.19
C ASN A 149 -4.43 -9.39 3.91
N ALA A 150 -4.04 -10.67 3.78
CA ALA A 150 -2.82 -11.18 4.41
C ALA A 150 -1.57 -11.17 3.51
N ASP A 151 -1.74 -11.02 2.19
CA ASP A 151 -0.64 -11.18 1.21
C ASP A 151 0.16 -12.48 1.47
N ALA A 152 -0.59 -13.54 1.75
CA ALA A 152 -0.07 -14.82 2.21
C ALA A 152 0.71 -15.53 1.08
N HIS A 153 1.96 -15.87 1.37
CA HIS A 153 2.82 -16.67 0.47
C HIS A 153 2.90 -18.14 0.92
N ARG A 154 2.22 -18.48 2.03
CA ARG A 154 2.12 -19.83 2.58
C ARG A 154 0.69 -20.06 3.07
N PRO A 155 0.13 -21.27 2.96
CA PRO A 155 -1.25 -21.54 3.39
C PRO A 155 -1.54 -21.19 4.85
N GLU A 156 -0.57 -21.37 5.74
CA GLU A 156 -0.67 -21.04 7.17
C GLU A 156 -0.79 -19.55 7.47
N ASP A 157 -0.47 -18.68 6.51
CA ASP A 157 -0.52 -17.22 6.68
C ASP A 157 -1.83 -16.62 6.12
N ILE A 158 -2.77 -17.43 5.63
CA ILE A 158 -3.95 -16.96 4.86
C ILE A 158 -4.85 -15.99 5.64
N ASP A 159 -4.93 -16.14 6.96
CA ASP A 159 -5.69 -15.30 7.88
C ASP A 159 -4.80 -14.55 8.87
N CYS A 160 -3.49 -14.44 8.56
CA CYS A 160 -2.51 -13.82 9.44
C CYS A 160 -2.97 -12.41 9.87
N ASN A 161 -3.07 -12.20 11.17
CA ASN A 161 -3.41 -10.92 11.79
C ASN A 161 -4.78 -10.35 11.37
N TYR A 162 -5.71 -11.19 10.87
CA TYR A 162 -7.01 -10.72 10.38
C TYR A 162 -7.84 -10.06 11.49
N ASP A 163 -8.03 -10.74 12.62
CA ASP A 163 -8.83 -10.26 13.75
C ASP A 163 -8.24 -8.97 14.36
N GLU A 164 -6.92 -8.91 14.48
CA GLU A 164 -6.18 -7.74 14.95
C GLU A 164 -6.30 -6.56 13.98
N SER A 165 -6.26 -6.82 12.67
CA SER A 165 -6.48 -5.79 11.65
C SER A 165 -7.91 -5.24 11.73
N CYS A 166 -8.90 -6.11 11.90
CA CYS A 166 -10.29 -5.69 12.13
C CYS A 166 -10.44 -4.90 13.44
N ALA A 167 -9.77 -5.29 14.52
CA ALA A 167 -9.77 -4.56 15.79
C ALA A 167 -9.17 -3.15 15.62
N LEU A 168 -8.01 -3.05 14.96
CA LEU A 168 -7.36 -1.77 14.64
C LEU A 168 -8.28 -0.85 13.83
N LEU A 169 -8.99 -1.39 12.83
CA LEU A 169 -9.95 -0.62 12.03
C LEU A 169 -11.11 -0.09 12.88
N ARG A 170 -11.68 -0.93 13.76
CA ARG A 170 -12.75 -0.49 14.69
C ARG A 170 -12.28 0.63 15.62
N GLU A 171 -11.06 0.49 16.16
CA GLU A 171 -10.42 1.49 17.03
C GLU A 171 -10.15 2.81 16.29
N THR A 172 -9.70 2.72 15.03
CA THR A 172 -9.47 3.88 14.15
C THR A 172 -10.78 4.63 13.86
N GLY A 173 -11.90 3.91 13.78
CA GLY A 173 -13.23 4.48 13.61
C GLY A 173 -14.02 3.91 12.43
N TYR A 174 -13.44 2.99 11.66
CA TYR A 174 -14.16 2.25 10.63
C TYR A 174 -15.28 1.39 11.24
N ARG A 175 -16.34 1.17 10.47
CA ARG A 175 -17.51 0.34 10.85
C ARG A 175 -17.76 -0.79 9.89
N GLU A 176 -17.12 -0.75 8.73
CA GLU A 176 -17.24 -1.74 7.68
C GLU A 176 -15.92 -1.88 6.95
N ILE A 177 -15.75 -3.03 6.32
CA ILE A 177 -14.73 -3.30 5.31
C ILE A 177 -15.42 -3.71 4.01
N TRP A 178 -14.73 -3.53 2.90
CA TRP A 178 -15.18 -4.04 1.62
C TRP A 178 -14.67 -5.47 1.40
N ALA A 179 -15.53 -6.31 0.85
CA ALA A 179 -15.19 -7.68 0.48
C ALA A 179 -15.89 -8.06 -0.83
N LEU A 180 -15.26 -8.97 -1.58
CA LEU A 180 -15.89 -9.59 -2.75
C LEU A 180 -16.71 -10.79 -2.28
N VAL A 181 -18.04 -10.65 -2.26
CA VAL A 181 -18.99 -11.67 -1.82
C VAL A 181 -19.96 -11.94 -2.97
N ASP A 182 -20.09 -13.22 -3.36
CA ASP A 182 -20.92 -13.64 -4.49
C ASP A 182 -20.66 -12.81 -5.77
N GLU A 183 -19.38 -12.68 -6.12
CA GLU A 183 -18.88 -11.92 -7.30
C GLU A 183 -19.23 -10.42 -7.26
N LYS A 184 -19.54 -9.87 -6.08
CA LYS A 184 -19.89 -8.45 -5.90
C LYS A 184 -19.13 -7.83 -4.76
N TRP A 185 -18.58 -6.66 -5.00
CA TRP A 185 -18.01 -5.82 -3.96
C TRP A 185 -19.13 -5.31 -3.05
N GLN A 186 -19.01 -5.61 -1.75
CA GLN A 186 -20.02 -5.28 -0.74
C GLN A 186 -19.32 -4.76 0.52
N ALA A 187 -19.95 -3.78 1.16
CA ALA A 187 -19.59 -3.40 2.51
C ALA A 187 -20.09 -4.45 3.51
N VAL A 188 -19.19 -4.95 4.34
CA VAL A 188 -19.42 -5.94 5.39
C VAL A 188 -19.09 -5.29 6.72
N GLN A 189 -19.98 -5.41 7.71
CA GLN A 189 -19.77 -4.81 9.02
C GLN A 189 -18.53 -5.41 9.71
N LEU A 190 -17.76 -4.53 10.35
CA LEU A 190 -16.62 -4.90 11.19
C LEU A 190 -17.08 -5.46 12.52
#